data_AF-A0A3B0R7S0-F1
#
_entry.id   AF-A0A3B0R7S0-F1
#
_cell.length_a   1.000
_cell.length_b   1.000
_cell.length_c   1.000
_cell.angle_alpha   90.00
_cell.angle_beta   90.00
_cell.angle_gamma   90.00
#
_symmetry.space_group_name_H-M   'P 1'
#
loop_
_entity.id
_entity.type
_entity.pdbx_description
1 polymer ?
#
loop_
_entity_poly.entity_id
_entity_poly.type
_entity_poly.pdbx_seq_one_letter_code
_entity_poly.pdbx_strand_id
1 'polypeptide(L)'
;MITDDKNQTNEKKVRPIIGLILLILSILLIIITGPIGILYGMFYSFYKKFISGIGTYFLEMAISIDQLGNVVMQHLLNLILLRKNAYKFGNPDETISSVIGKNLEKCTLTPFGKIISKTLDAIDPNHSLNSIDYYIEPKSNL
;
A
#
# COMPACT_ATOMS: atom_id res chain seq x y z
N MET A 1 -19.55 -14.90 -34.38
CA MET A 1 -19.04 -15.93 -33.45
C MET A 1 -17.55 -15.74 -33.35
N ILE A 2 -17.10 -14.99 -32.35
CA ILE A 2 -15.68 -14.85 -31.97
C ILE A 2 -15.68 -14.90 -30.44
N THR A 3 -14.77 -15.72 -29.94
CA THR A 3 -14.78 -16.46 -28.68
C THR A 3 -14.59 -15.59 -27.45
N ASP A 4 -15.44 -15.82 -26.43
CA ASP A 4 -15.19 -15.49 -25.04
C ASP A 4 -13.89 -16.19 -24.59
N ASP A 5 -12.78 -15.44 -24.58
CA ASP A 5 -11.55 -15.90 -23.94
C ASP A 5 -11.71 -15.74 -22.43
N LYS A 6 -12.29 -16.78 -21.82
CA LYS A 6 -12.37 -16.93 -20.38
C LYS A 6 -10.95 -17.10 -19.85
N ASN A 7 -10.31 -15.98 -19.52
CA ASN A 7 -9.17 -15.94 -18.61
C ASN A 7 -9.62 -16.54 -17.26
N GLN A 8 -9.48 -17.86 -17.12
CA GLN A 8 -9.63 -18.56 -15.86
C GLN A 8 -8.48 -18.09 -14.96
N THR A 9 -8.71 -17.03 -14.19
CA THR A 9 -7.89 -16.73 -13.04
C THR A 9 -7.95 -17.94 -12.13
N ASN A 10 -6.83 -18.65 -12.02
CA ASN A 10 -6.66 -19.75 -11.07
C ASN A 10 -6.78 -19.17 -9.66
N GLU A 11 -8.00 -18.99 -9.17
CA GLU A 11 -8.25 -18.57 -7.79
C GLU A 11 -7.71 -19.65 -6.87
N LYS A 12 -6.53 -19.41 -6.31
CA LYS A 12 -5.91 -20.31 -5.35
C LYS A 12 -6.82 -20.38 -4.13
N LYS A 13 -7.58 -21.47 -4.01
CA LYS A 13 -8.47 -21.71 -2.87
C LYS A 13 -7.65 -21.88 -1.60
N VAL A 14 -7.45 -20.78 -0.86
CA VAL A 14 -6.72 -20.79 0.41
C VAL A 14 -7.63 -21.36 1.50
N ARG A 15 -7.13 -22.35 2.25
CA ARG A 15 -7.84 -22.82 3.45
C ARG A 15 -7.69 -21.76 4.55
N PRO A 16 -8.75 -21.34 5.25
CA PRO A 16 -8.68 -20.25 6.24
C PRO A 16 -7.54 -20.39 7.27
N ILE A 17 -7.32 -21.62 7.76
CA ILE A 17 -6.26 -21.93 8.72
C ILE A 17 -4.86 -21.69 8.13
N ILE A 18 -4.65 -22.00 6.84
CA ILE A 18 -3.36 -21.75 6.17
C ILE A 18 -3.09 -20.25 6.12
N GLY A 19 -4.11 -19.43 5.82
CA GLY A 19 -3.97 -17.97 5.83
C GLY A 19 -3.57 -17.43 7.20
N LEU A 20 -4.19 -17.94 8.27
CA LEU A 20 -3.85 -17.55 9.64
C LEU A 20 -2.41 -17.95 10.02
N ILE A 21 -1.98 -19.15 9.68
CA ILE A 21 -0.61 -19.63 9.95
C ILE A 21 0.41 -18.76 9.21
N LEU A 22 0.15 -18.46 7.93
CA LEU A 22 1.04 -17.59 7.15
C LEU A 22 1.15 -16.19 7.77
N LEU A 23 0.04 -15.61 8.22
CA LEU A 23 0.07 -14.30 8.90
C LEU A 23 0.93 -14.32 10.16
N ILE A 24 0.75 -15.33 11.03
CA ILE A 24 1.53 -15.47 12.27
C ILE A 24 3.03 -15.61 11.95
N LEU A 25 3.35 -16.45 10.96
CA LEU A 25 4.73 -16.67 10.54
C LEU A 25 5.36 -15.40 9.96
N SER A 26 4.64 -14.65 9.11
CA SER A 26 5.11 -13.39 8.54
C SER A 26 5.37 -12.33 9.62
N ILE A 27 4.50 -12.21 10.63
CA ILE A 27 4.70 -11.30 11.76
C ILE A 27 5.91 -11.72 12.60
N LEU A 28 6.07 -13.01 12.88
CA LEU A 28 7.23 -13.50 13.62
C LEU A 28 8.53 -13.22 12.86
N LEU A 29 8.53 -13.43 11.54
CA LEU A 29 9.68 -13.16 10.69
C LEU A 29 10.06 -11.69 10.73
N ILE A 30 9.12 -10.75 10.51
CA ILE A 30 9.43 -9.32 10.50
C ILE A 30 9.95 -8.83 11.87
N ILE A 31 9.45 -9.37 12.99
CA ILE A 31 9.93 -9.01 14.33
C ILE A 31 11.40 -9.44 14.53
N ILE A 32 11.75 -10.66 14.09
CA ILE A 32 13.10 -11.20 14.27
C ILE A 32 14.09 -10.59 13.28
N THR A 33 13.73 -10.53 11.99
CA THR A 33 14.66 -10.15 10.91
C THR A 33 14.56 -8.69 10.52
N GLY A 34 13.43 -8.03 10.78
CA GLY A 34 13.18 -6.63 10.40
C GLY A 34 14.19 -5.64 10.97
N PRO A 35 14.51 -5.65 12.28
CA PRO A 35 15.50 -4.75 12.85
C PRO A 35 16.88 -4.88 12.21
N ILE A 36 17.30 -6.12 11.91
CA ILE A 36 18.57 -6.42 11.24
C ILE A 36 18.54 -5.90 9.79
N GLY A 37 17.43 -6.16 9.08
CA GLY A 37 17.24 -5.70 7.71
C GLY A 37 17.24 -4.18 7.58
N ILE A 38 16.58 -3.47 8.51
CA ILE A 38 16.56 -2.00 8.56
C ILE A 38 17.97 -1.45 8.75
N LEU A 39 18.71 -1.99 9.72
CA LEU A 39 20.07 -1.55 10.00
C LEU A 39 20.97 -1.72 8.77
N TYR A 40 20.97 -2.90 8.16
CA TYR A 40 21.74 -3.18 6.96
C TYR A 40 21.31 -2.30 5.77
N GLY A 41 20.00 -2.16 5.55
CA GLY A 41 19.44 -1.36 4.46
C GLY A 41 19.81 0.12 4.56
N MET A 42 19.84 0.67 5.78
CA MET A 42 20.30 2.03 6.02
C MET A 42 21.78 2.20 5.65
N PHE A 43 22.67 1.31 6.13
CA PHE A 43 24.10 1.36 5.79
C PHE A 43 24.34 1.21 4.28
N TYR A 44 23.66 0.26 3.63
CA TYR A 44 23.78 0.03 2.20
C TYR A 44 23.33 1.25 1.38
N SER A 45 22.17 1.82 1.72
CA SER A 45 21.61 2.98 1.02
C SER A 45 22.47 4.24 1.21
N PHE A 46 23.04 4.40 2.41
CA PHE A 46 23.98 5.48 2.72
C PHE A 46 25.25 5.37 1.86
N TYR A 47 25.84 4.17 1.74
CA TYR A 47 27.07 4.00 0.96
C TYR A 47 26.85 4.26 -0.55
N LYS A 48 25.69 3.92 -1.10
CA LYS A 48 25.41 4.05 -2.55
C LYS A 48 25.07 5.47 -2.99
N LYS A 49 24.28 6.22 -2.19
CA LYS A 49 23.72 7.54 -2.59
C LYS A 49 23.63 8.56 -1.44
N PHE A 50 24.28 8.32 -0.30
CA PHE A 50 24.31 9.20 0.87
C PHE A 50 22.89 9.64 1.32
N ILE A 51 22.60 10.94 1.39
CA ILE A 51 21.32 11.49 1.87
C ILE A 51 20.14 11.07 0.97
N SER A 52 20.30 11.14 -0.36
CA SER A 52 19.22 10.78 -1.29
C SER A 52 18.91 9.27 -1.27
N GLY A 53 19.92 8.43 -0.98
CA GLY A 53 19.74 6.99 -0.82
C GLY A 53 18.91 6.65 0.39
N ILE A 54 19.23 7.25 1.54
CA ILE A 54 18.49 7.07 2.79
C ILE A 54 17.03 7.53 2.65
N GLY A 55 16.79 8.70 2.04
CA GLY A 55 15.43 9.20 1.82
C GLY A 55 14.58 8.27 0.96
N THR A 56 15.15 7.72 -0.11
CA THR A 56 14.45 6.75 -0.96
C THR A 56 14.12 5.47 -0.21
N TYR A 57 15.03 4.99 0.64
CA TYR A 57 14.81 3.79 1.46
C TYR A 57 13.69 3.99 2.48
N PHE A 58 13.66 5.12 3.18
CA PHE A 58 12.56 5.44 4.11
C PHE A 58 11.22 5.58 3.40
N LEU A 59 11.20 6.16 2.21
CA LEU A 59 10.01 6.28 1.38
C LEU A 59 9.47 4.90 0.94
N GLU A 60 10.35 4.01 0.48
CA GLU A 60 9.99 2.62 0.13
C GLU A 60 9.38 1.87 1.34
N MET A 61 9.95 2.05 2.54
CA MET A 61 9.37 1.49 3.77
C MET A 61 8.02 2.11 4.14
N ALA A 62 7.88 3.43 4.02
CA ALA A 62 6.62 4.13 4.31
C ALA A 62 5.49 3.63 3.40
N ILE A 63 5.77 3.46 2.10
CA ILE A 63 4.80 2.93 1.13
C ILE A 63 4.42 1.49 1.47
N SER A 64 5.39 0.65 1.83
CA SER A 64 5.14 -0.74 2.22
C SER A 64 4.23 -0.83 3.46
N ILE A 65 4.43 0.06 4.44
CA ILE A 65 3.59 0.14 5.64
C ILE A 65 2.19 0.66 5.29
N ASP A 66 2.09 1.63 4.38
CA ASP A 66 0.81 2.17 3.91
C ASP A 66 -0.01 1.09 3.17
N GLN A 67 0.63 0.29 2.31
CA GLN A 67 0.02 -0.88 1.65
C GLN A 67 -0.47 -1.94 2.66
N LEU A 68 0.35 -2.27 3.66
CA LEU A 68 -0.08 -3.17 4.73
C LEU A 68 -1.32 -2.61 5.46
N GLY A 69 -1.30 -1.31 5.75
CA GLY A 69 -2.43 -0.61 6.35
C GLY A 69 -3.71 -0.72 5.52
N ASN A 70 -3.61 -0.60 4.18
CA ASN A 70 -4.74 -0.75 3.26
C ASN A 70 -5.43 -2.11 3.43
N VAL A 71 -4.66 -3.20 3.56
CA VAL A 71 -5.20 -4.56 3.76
C VAL A 71 -5.76 -4.72 5.17
N VAL A 72 -4.96 -4.38 6.20
CA VAL A 72 -5.32 -4.61 7.60
C VAL A 72 -6.59 -3.85 7.99
N MET A 73 -6.71 -2.60 7.54
CA MET A 73 -7.81 -1.73 7.93
C MET A 73 -8.94 -1.69 6.89
N GLN A 74 -8.88 -2.50 5.83
CA GLN A 74 -9.78 -2.40 4.66
C GLN A 74 -11.25 -2.29 5.05
N HIS A 75 -11.74 -3.12 5.96
CA HIS A 75 -13.15 -3.17 6.33
C HIS A 75 -13.58 -1.92 7.10
N LEU A 76 -12.71 -1.45 8.01
CA LEU A 76 -12.95 -0.24 8.79
C LEU A 76 -12.92 1.00 7.88
N LEU A 77 -11.88 1.16 7.05
CA LEU A 77 -11.73 2.30 6.15
C LEU A 77 -12.84 2.34 5.10
N ASN A 78 -13.23 1.19 4.55
CA ASN A 78 -14.36 1.08 3.62
C ASN A 78 -15.69 1.51 4.25
N LEU A 79 -15.85 1.35 5.57
CA LEU A 79 -17.05 1.76 6.30
C LEU A 79 -17.04 3.26 6.61
N ILE A 80 -15.92 3.79 7.10
CA ILE A 80 -15.87 5.16 7.64
C ILE A 80 -15.53 6.22 6.57
N LEU A 81 -14.75 5.86 5.54
CA LEU A 81 -14.21 6.82 4.57
C LEU A 81 -14.98 6.88 3.25
N LEU A 82 -15.74 5.84 2.92
CA LEU A 82 -16.33 5.69 1.59
C LEU A 82 -17.85 5.82 1.57
N ARG A 83 -18.38 6.39 0.49
CA ARG A 83 -19.81 6.39 0.15
C ARG A 83 -20.17 5.14 -0.68
N LYS A 84 -21.43 5.04 -1.10
CA LYS A 84 -21.89 4.02 -2.05
C LYS A 84 -21.15 4.15 -3.38
N ASN A 85 -20.90 3.02 -4.07
CA ASN A 85 -20.20 2.93 -5.36
C ASN A 85 -18.76 3.47 -5.38
N ALA A 86 -18.11 3.54 -4.22
CA ALA A 86 -16.71 3.94 -4.06
C ALA A 86 -15.73 2.83 -4.46
N TYR A 87 -14.51 3.23 -4.85
CA TYR A 87 -13.37 2.34 -5.04
C TYR A 87 -12.86 1.86 -3.66
N LYS A 88 -12.70 0.55 -3.47
CA LYS A 88 -12.54 -0.04 -2.13
C LYS A 88 -11.08 -0.17 -1.71
N PHE A 89 -10.84 0.03 -0.41
CA PHE A 89 -9.61 -0.38 0.28
C PHE A 89 -9.50 -1.91 0.29
N GLY A 90 -8.27 -2.43 0.35
CA GLY A 90 -7.98 -3.86 0.51
C GLY A 90 -7.06 -4.49 -0.53
N ASN A 91 -6.65 -3.74 -1.56
CA ASN A 91 -5.67 -4.23 -2.53
C ASN A 91 -4.26 -4.22 -1.90
N PRO A 92 -3.60 -5.39 -1.75
CA PRO A 92 -2.28 -5.48 -1.10
C PRO A 92 -1.17 -4.72 -1.82
N ASP A 93 -1.34 -4.43 -3.11
CA ASP A 93 -0.35 -3.70 -3.91
C ASP A 93 -0.63 -2.20 -3.98
N GLU A 94 -1.55 -1.68 -3.16
CA GLU A 94 -2.01 -0.30 -3.21
C GLU A 94 -2.00 0.38 -1.84
N THR A 95 -1.58 1.65 -1.81
CA THR A 95 -1.52 2.46 -0.58
C THR A 95 -2.88 3.01 -0.17
N ILE A 96 -3.07 3.35 1.12
CA ILE A 96 -4.30 4.03 1.59
C ILE A 96 -4.43 5.38 0.88
N SER A 97 -3.32 6.12 0.77
CA SER A 97 -3.23 7.41 0.09
C SER A 97 -3.75 7.35 -1.36
N SER A 98 -3.37 6.32 -2.12
CA SER A 98 -3.83 6.11 -3.51
C SER A 98 -5.34 5.85 -3.59
N VAL A 99 -5.88 5.00 -2.70
CA VAL A 99 -7.32 4.73 -2.63
C VAL A 99 -8.10 5.99 -2.25
N ILE A 100 -7.60 6.80 -1.31
CA ILE A 100 -8.20 8.10 -0.96
C ILE A 100 -8.21 9.01 -2.19
N GLY A 101 -7.08 9.12 -2.92
CA GLY A 101 -6.96 9.91 -4.15
C GLY A 101 -8.01 9.55 -5.20
N LYS A 102 -8.10 8.26 -5.57
CA LYS A 102 -9.09 7.77 -6.55
C LYS A 102 -10.53 8.09 -6.15
N ASN A 103 -10.84 8.02 -4.86
CA ASN A 103 -12.18 8.35 -4.36
C ASN A 103 -12.41 9.85 -4.20
N LEU A 104 -11.36 10.65 -4.04
CA LEU A 104 -11.43 12.11 -4.08
C LEU A 104 -11.82 12.58 -5.49
N GLU A 105 -11.14 12.08 -6.53
CA GLU A 105 -11.47 12.37 -7.94
C GLU A 105 -12.90 11.96 -8.29
N LYS A 106 -13.31 10.76 -7.86
CA LYS A 106 -14.66 10.23 -8.07
C LYS A 106 -15.71 10.86 -7.15
N CYS A 107 -15.32 11.77 -6.26
CA CYS A 107 -16.21 12.42 -5.29
C CYS A 107 -17.00 11.43 -4.40
N THR A 108 -16.41 10.27 -4.11
CA THR A 108 -17.01 9.15 -3.37
C THR A 108 -16.51 9.04 -1.91
N LEU A 109 -15.68 9.98 -1.44
CA LEU A 109 -15.30 10.09 -0.03
C LEU A 109 -16.40 10.65 0.87
N THR A 110 -16.49 10.15 2.10
CA THR A 110 -17.27 10.76 3.19
C THR A 110 -16.66 12.12 3.59
N PRO A 111 -17.39 12.99 4.32
CA PRO A 111 -16.80 14.21 4.86
C PRO A 111 -15.55 13.93 5.70
N PHE A 112 -15.57 12.86 6.48
CA PHE A 112 -14.40 12.41 7.25
C PHE A 112 -13.24 12.01 6.34
N GLY A 113 -13.49 11.24 5.26
CA GLY A 113 -12.46 10.93 4.25
C GLY A 113 -11.84 12.16 3.60
N LYS A 114 -12.62 13.22 3.36
CA LYS A 114 -12.09 14.50 2.85
C LYS A 114 -11.21 15.23 3.86
N ILE A 115 -11.51 15.12 5.16
CA ILE A 115 -10.64 15.67 6.22
C ILE A 115 -9.30 14.95 6.21
N ILE A 116 -9.30 13.61 6.14
CA ILE A 116 -8.06 12.83 6.08
C ILE A 116 -7.23 13.22 4.85
N SER A 117 -7.84 13.35 3.68
CA SER A 117 -7.15 13.83 2.47
C SER A 117 -6.47 15.17 2.70
N LYS A 118 -7.15 16.13 3.34
CA LYS A 118 -6.56 17.44 3.65
C LYS A 118 -5.41 17.36 4.64
N THR A 119 -5.48 16.45 5.62
CA THR A 119 -4.37 16.23 6.56
C THR A 119 -3.15 15.67 5.82
N LEU A 120 -3.34 14.75 4.88
CA LEU A 120 -2.26 14.24 4.03
C LEU A 120 -1.67 15.36 3.15
N ASP A 121 -2.52 16.18 2.54
CA ASP A 121 -2.09 17.30 1.69
C ASP A 121 -1.32 18.40 2.46
N ALA A 122 -1.52 18.48 3.78
CA ALA A 122 -0.78 19.40 4.65
C ALA A 122 0.66 18.91 4.94
N ILE A 123 0.91 17.60 4.82
CA ILE A 123 2.25 16.99 4.98
C ILE A 123 3.01 17.08 3.66
N ASP A 124 2.33 16.76 2.56
CA ASP A 124 2.89 16.77 1.20
C ASP A 124 1.82 17.28 0.22
N PRO A 125 2.04 18.41 -0.49
CA PRO A 125 1.01 18.99 -1.35
C PRO A 125 0.47 18.02 -2.40
N ASN A 126 -0.87 17.86 -2.45
CA ASN A 126 -1.58 16.91 -3.32
C ASN A 126 -1.16 15.44 -3.11
N HIS A 127 -0.71 15.07 -1.91
CA HIS A 127 -0.22 13.74 -1.59
C HIS A 127 -1.12 12.61 -2.09
N SER A 128 -2.44 12.74 -1.85
CA SER A 128 -3.39 11.67 -2.21
C SER A 128 -3.59 11.55 -3.72
N LEU A 129 -3.52 12.64 -4.47
CA LEU A 129 -3.63 12.61 -5.94
C LEU A 129 -2.33 12.11 -6.58
N ASN A 130 -1.18 12.56 -6.07
CA ASN A 130 0.13 12.14 -6.55
C ASN A 130 0.38 10.64 -6.31
N SER A 131 -0.28 10.04 -5.31
CA SER A 131 -0.17 8.61 -5.00
C SER A 131 -1.06 7.70 -5.84
N ILE A 132 -1.93 8.24 -6.69
CA ILE A 132 -2.73 7.44 -7.63
C ILE A 132 -1.81 6.68 -8.61
N ASP A 133 -0.79 7.37 -9.13
CA ASP A 133 0.16 6.85 -10.13
C ASP A 133 1.48 6.40 -9.52
N TYR A 134 1.50 6.05 -8.23
CA TYR A 134 2.71 5.54 -7.56
C TYR A 134 3.05 4.12 -8.06
N TYR A 135 3.46 4.00 -9.32
CA TYR A 135 4.15 2.83 -9.84
C TYR A 135 5.59 2.87 -9.34
N ILE A 136 5.88 2.09 -8.30
CA ILE A 136 7.26 1.77 -7.96
C ILE A 136 7.73 0.75 -9.00
N GLU A 137 8.38 1.20 -10.08
CA GLU A 137 9.21 0.30 -10.86
C GLU A 137 10.29 -0.26 -9.92
N PRO A 138 10.45 -1.60 -9.79
CA PRO A 138 11.61 -2.14 -9.13
C PRO A 138 12.83 -1.60 -9.90
N LYS A 139 13.71 -0.86 -9.22
CA LYS A 139 14.91 -0.29 -9.83
C LYS A 139 15.64 -1.39 -10.61
N SER A 140 15.56 -1.37 -11.94
CA SER A 140 16.35 -2.24 -12.82
C SER A 140 17.79 -1.75 -12.82
N ASN A 141 18.52 -1.99 -11.73
CA ASN A 141 19.94 -1.71 -11.64
C ASN A 141 20.61 -2.79 -10.78
N LEU A 142 20.73 -3.99 -11.37
CA LEU A 142 21.91 -4.84 -11.17
C LEU A 142 23.11 -4.13 -11.78
#